data_AF-X7ZYC8-F1
#
_entry.id   AF-X7ZYC8-F1
#
_cell.length_a   1.000
_cell.length_b   1.000
_cell.length_c   1.000
_cell.angle_alpha   90.00
_cell.angle_beta   90.00
_cell.angle_gamma   90.00
#
_symmetry.space_group_name_H-M   'P 1'
#
loop_
_entity.id
_entity.type
_entity.pdbx_description
1 polymer ?
#
loop_
_entity_poly.entity_id
_entity_poly.type
_entity_poly.pdbx_seq_one_letter_code
_entity_poly.pdbx_strand_id
1 'polypeptide(L)' 'MSAADRAERGPYVGCIAGALSRQEYLDGLTAAGFTDVSITFTHQVADGIHAATVRAIKPAA' A
#
# COMPACT_ATOMS: atom_id res chain seq x y z
N MET A 1 -4.37 -20.23 -25.97
CA MET A 1 -4.36 -19.38 -24.76
C MET A 1 -5.80 -18.95 -24.51
N SER A 2 -6.54 -19.72 -23.71
CA SER A 2 -7.98 -19.53 -23.49
C SER A 2 -8.25 -18.54 -22.37
N ALA A 3 -9.43 -17.93 -22.33
CA ALA A 3 -9.81 -16.96 -21.29
C ALA A 3 -9.69 -17.54 -19.86
N ALA A 4 -9.81 -18.86 -19.70
CA ALA A 4 -9.58 -19.57 -18.45
C ALA A 4 -8.12 -19.47 -17.95
N ASP A 5 -7.12 -19.36 -18.84
CA ASP A 5 -5.70 -19.19 -18.47
C ASP A 5 -5.44 -17.79 -17.89
N ARG A 6 -6.26 -16.78 -18.23
CA ARG A 6 -6.17 -15.42 -17.65
C ARG A 6 -6.80 -15.35 -16.25
N ALA A 7 -7.77 -16.22 -15.94
CA ALA A 7 -8.38 -16.30 -14.62
C ALA A 7 -7.50 -17.02 -13.58
N GLU A 8 -6.54 -17.85 -14.03
CA GLU A 8 -5.58 -18.57 -13.18
C GLU A 8 -4.32 -17.74 -12.84
N ARG A 9 -4.10 -16.60 -13.54
CA ARG A 9 -2.90 -15.75 -13.42
C ARG A 9 -3.03 -14.69 -12.33
N GLY A 10 -2.95 -15.15 -11.08
CA GLY A 10 -2.49 -14.34 -9.96
C GLY A 10 -3.62 -13.77 -9.10
N PRO A 11 -3.91 -14.36 -7.93
CA PRO A 11 -4.84 -13.79 -6.97
C PRO A 11 -4.28 -12.46 -6.46
N TYR A 12 -4.66 -11.31 -7.02
CA TYR A 12 -4.48 -9.99 -6.37
C TYR A 12 -3.09 -9.64 -5.79
N VAL A 13 -2.01 -10.29 -6.23
CA VAL A 13 -0.68 -10.08 -5.66
C VAL A 13 0.39 -10.05 -6.75
N GLY A 14 0.97 -8.88 -6.92
CA GLY A 14 2.09 -8.66 -7.83
C GLY A 14 2.96 -7.46 -7.47
N CYS A 15 2.93 -7.02 -6.22
CA CYS A 15 4.03 -6.24 -5.64
C CYS A 15 4.20 -6.58 -4.16
N ILE A 16 4.52 -7.84 -3.83
CA ILE A 16 5.16 -8.14 -2.53
C ILE A 16 6.61 -7.60 -2.52
N ALA A 17 7.17 -7.26 -3.69
CA ALA A 17 8.40 -6.47 -3.82
C ALA A 17 8.18 -4.94 -3.69
N GLY A 18 6.94 -4.49 -3.44
CA GLY A 18 6.57 -3.08 -3.28
C GLY A 18 5.73 -2.81 -2.02
N ALA A 19 5.62 -3.79 -1.12
CA ALA A 19 5.02 -3.60 0.20
C ALA A 19 6.00 -2.79 1.05
N LEU A 20 6.00 -1.48 0.84
CA LEU A 20 6.76 -0.55 1.65
C LEU A 20 6.39 -0.75 3.11
N SER A 21 7.41 -0.83 3.97
CA SER A 21 7.24 -0.77 5.41
C SER A 21 6.51 0.52 5.76
N ARG A 22 5.79 0.53 6.90
CA ARG A 22 5.13 1.74 7.40
C ARG A 22 6.06 2.97 7.37
N GLN A 23 7.31 2.79 7.78
CA GLN A 23 8.30 3.87 7.79
C GLN A 23 8.67 4.35 6.38
N GLU A 24 8.85 3.46 5.42
CA GLU A 24 9.18 3.85 4.03
C GLU A 24 8.02 4.61 3.38
N TYR A 25 6.77 4.24 3.69
CA TYR A 25 5.61 4.98 3.20
C TYR A 25 5.49 6.37 3.85
N LEU A 26 5.74 6.48 5.15
CA LEU A 26 5.76 7.76 5.88
C LEU A 26 6.86 8.69 5.36
N ASP A 27 8.06 8.15 5.14
CA ASP A 27 9.20 8.88 4.62
C ASP A 27 8.91 9.40 3.20
N GLY A 28 8.39 8.54 2.31
CA GLY A 28 8.00 8.94 0.96
C GLY A 28 6.94 10.04 0.92
N LEU A 29 5.92 9.96 1.80
CA LEU A 29 4.91 11.01 1.92
C LEU A 29 5.50 12.33 2.44
N THR A 30 6.39 12.25 3.43
CA THR A 30 7.06 13.42 3.99
C THR A 30 7.99 14.07 2.96
N ALA A 31 8.76 13.28 2.21
CA ALA A 31 9.62 13.73 1.13
C ALA A 31 8.83 14.36 -0.03
N ALA A 32 7.60 13.89 -0.28
CA ALA A 32 6.67 14.49 -1.23
C ALA A 32 6.00 15.78 -0.70
N GLY A 33 6.30 16.21 0.53
CA GLY A 33 5.80 17.45 1.13
C GLY A 33 4.44 17.31 1.81
N PHE A 34 3.96 16.09 2.04
CA PHE A 34 2.77 15.87 2.85
C PHE A 34 3.10 15.99 4.34
N THR A 35 2.15 16.49 5.12
CA THR A 35 2.22 16.64 6.57
C THR A 35 1.05 15.93 7.24
N ASP A 36 1.05 15.84 8.57
CA ASP A 36 -0.02 15.18 9.36
C ASP A 36 -0.35 13.76 8.85
N VAL A 37 0.69 12.95 8.63
CA VAL A 37 0.53 11.62 8.05
C VAL A 37 0.10 10.62 9.13
N SER A 38 -1.02 9.94 8.91
CA SER A 38 -1.53 8.88 9.77
C SER A 38 -1.81 7.61 8.97
N ILE A 39 -1.36 6.48 9.50
CA ILE A 39 -1.53 5.16 8.89
C ILE A 39 -2.18 4.26 9.94
N THR A 40 -3.38 3.76 9.62
CA THR A 40 -4.14 2.85 10.50
C THR A 40 -4.30 1.51 9.81
N PHE A 41 -3.76 0.45 10.40
CA PHE A 41 -3.98 -0.92 9.93
C PHE A 41 -5.43 -1.34 10.19
N THR A 42 -6.05 -2.01 9.22
CA THR A 42 -7.44 -2.42 9.30
C THR A 42 -7.57 -3.90 9.63
N HIS A 43 -7.18 -4.77 8.69
CA HIS A 43 -7.18 -6.22 8.89
C HIS A 43 -5.95 -6.84 8.21
N GLN A 44 -5.58 -8.02 8.72
CA GLN A 44 -4.53 -8.83 8.13
C GLN A 44 -5.06 -9.49 6.85
N VAL A 45 -4.36 -9.27 5.74
CA VAL A 45 -4.69 -9.86 4.42
C VAL A 45 -3.87 -11.14 4.15
N ALA A 46 -2.67 -11.23 4.73
CA ALA A 46 -1.81 -12.41 4.73
C ALA A 46 -0.83 -12.35 5.92
N ASP A 47 -0.08 -13.42 6.18
CA ASP A 47 0.88 -13.46 7.29
C ASP A 47 1.89 -12.31 7.20
N GLY A 48 1.95 -11.46 8.22
CA GLY A 48 2.80 -10.26 8.25
C GLY A 48 2.35 -9.11 7.32
N ILE A 49 1.23 -9.24 6.60
CA ILE A 49 0.73 -8.24 5.64
C ILE A 49 -0.65 -7.73 6.05
N HIS A 50 -0.76 -6.42 6.20
CA HIS A 50 -1.99 -5.77 6.66
C HIS A 50 -2.47 -4.75 5.62
N ALA A 51 -3.78 -4.71 5.41
CA ALA A 51 -4.39 -3.56 4.76
C ALA A 51 -4.32 -2.35 5.70
N ALA A 52 -4.15 -1.15 5.14
CA ALA A 52 -4.09 0.08 5.91
C ALA A 52 -4.85 1.21 5.21
N THR A 53 -5.42 2.09 6.02
CA THR A 53 -5.94 3.39 5.58
C THR A 53 -4.90 4.45 5.88
N VAL A 54 -4.51 5.21 4.85
CA VAL A 54 -3.53 6.31 4.98
C VAL A 54 -4.21 7.64 4.76
N ARG A 55 -3.93 8.60 5.64
CA ARG A 55 -4.36 9.99 5.56
C ARG A 55 -3.15 10.89 5.66
N ALA A 56 -3.11 11.94 4.86
CA ALA A 56 -2.07 12.95 4.87
C ALA A 56 -2.63 14.28 4.37
N ILE A 57 -2.05 15.39 4.82
CA ILE A 57 -2.42 16.76 4.41
C ILE A 57 -1.35 17.25 3.42
N LYS A 58 -1.79 17.80 2.28
CA LYS A 58 -0.92 18.60 1.43
C LYS A 58 -1.03 20.06 1.89
N PRO A 59 0.05 20.70 2.36
CA PRO A 59 0.01 22.10 2.75
C PRO A 59 -0.51 22.96 1.58
N ALA A 60 -1.41 23.90 1.88
CA ALA A 60 -1.78 24.93 0.91
C ALA A 60 -0.54 25.81 0.65
N ALA A 61 -0.27 26.07 -0.63
CA ALA A 61 0.84 26.92 -1.07
C ALA A 61 0.67 28.36 -0.61
#